data_AF-A0A1E7FRD4-F1
#
_entry.id   AF-A0A1E7FRD4-F1
#
_cell.length_a   1.000
_cell.length_b   1.000
_cell.length_c   1.000
_cell.angle_alpha   90.00
_cell.angle_beta   90.00
_cell.angle_gamma   90.00
#
_symmetry.space_group_name_H-M   'P 1'
#
loop_
_entity.id
_entity.type
_entity.pdbx_description
1 polymer ?
#
loop_
_entity_poly.entity_id
_entity_poly.type
_entity_poly.pdbx_seq_one_letter_code
_entity_poly.pdbx_strand_id
1 'polypeptide(L)'
;MSPTATNSGTKKTCQVCEKAASKTCSRCHLVWYCSEICQKKGWKVHKSLCNSEYQTHQYELHKKAFDTIIEKYNLKTAEKSTEISEILTNGTESVSAEVFAEKFSMDIKDAVVFLEWIKVGIDFKVTTSKNAGFGAAAAALAK
;
A
#
# COMPACT_ATOMS: atom_id res chain seq x y z
N MET A 1 -33.48 7.31 17.96
CA MET A 1 -32.91 5.98 17.68
C MET A 1 -33.29 5.57 16.26
N SER A 2 -32.34 5.58 15.34
CA SER A 2 -32.22 4.60 14.26
C SER A 2 -30.83 4.75 13.64
N PRO A 3 -30.01 3.69 13.66
CA PRO A 3 -28.63 3.69 13.21
C PRO A 3 -28.58 3.32 11.72
N THR A 4 -27.72 3.95 10.92
CA THR A 4 -27.30 3.38 9.63
C THR A 4 -25.84 3.71 9.33
N ALA A 5 -25.00 2.78 9.76
CA ALA A 5 -23.79 2.30 9.09
C ALA A 5 -23.06 3.28 8.15
N THR A 6 -22.06 3.98 8.68
CA THR A 6 -20.92 4.47 7.89
C THR A 6 -20.06 3.28 7.46
N ASN A 7 -20.45 2.67 6.34
CA ASN A 7 -19.60 1.76 5.61
C ASN A 7 -18.50 2.62 4.94
N SER A 8 -17.36 2.79 5.60
CA SER A 8 -16.21 3.56 5.11
C SER A 8 -15.50 2.82 3.96
N GLY A 9 -16.21 2.67 2.84
CA GLY A 9 -15.57 2.44 1.55
C GLY A 9 -14.93 3.75 1.12
N THR A 10 -13.59 3.80 1.06
CA THR A 10 -12.86 4.96 0.53
C THR A 10 -13.43 5.33 -0.84
N LYS A 11 -14.17 6.45 -0.91
CA LYS A 11 -14.77 6.93 -2.16
C LYS A 11 -13.64 7.18 -3.15
N LYS A 12 -13.65 6.49 -4.30
CA LYS A 12 -12.67 6.72 -5.36
C LYS A 12 -12.94 8.09 -5.97
N THR A 13 -11.92 8.94 -6.03
CA THR A 13 -12.01 10.32 -6.52
C THR A 13 -11.21 10.50 -7.80
N CYS A 14 -11.67 11.42 -8.66
CA CYS A 14 -11.02 11.70 -9.92
C CYS A 14 -9.76 12.53 -9.69
N GLN A 15 -8.62 12.07 -10.23
CA GLN A 15 -7.32 12.78 -10.14
C GLN A 15 -7.33 14.21 -10.74
N VAL A 16 -8.34 14.56 -11.54
CA VAL A 16 -8.36 15.81 -12.32
C VAL A 16 -9.39 16.82 -11.80
N CYS A 17 -10.52 16.36 -11.28
CA CYS A 17 -11.61 17.23 -10.84
C CYS A 17 -12.17 16.86 -9.47
N GLU A 18 -11.57 15.87 -8.80
CA GLU A 18 -11.85 15.44 -7.42
C GLU A 18 -13.26 14.88 -7.16
N LYS A 19 -14.14 14.91 -8.17
CA LYS A 19 -15.47 14.26 -8.15
C LYS A 19 -15.35 12.74 -8.05
N ALA A 20 -16.45 12.09 -7.67
CA ALA A 20 -16.53 10.63 -7.63
C ALA A 20 -16.09 10.00 -8.97
N ALA A 21 -15.28 8.94 -8.88
CA ALA A 21 -14.69 8.25 -10.01
C ALA A 21 -15.04 6.76 -9.99
N SER A 22 -15.21 6.19 -11.17
CA SER A 22 -15.49 4.76 -11.37
C SER A 22 -14.57 4.10 -12.39
N LYS A 23 -13.79 4.88 -13.15
CA LYS A 23 -12.83 4.37 -14.13
C LYS A 23 -11.41 4.48 -13.56
N THR A 24 -10.53 3.53 -13.90
CA THR A 24 -9.09 3.62 -13.60
C THR A 24 -8.26 3.70 -14.87
N CYS A 25 -7.01 4.13 -14.75
CA CYS A 25 -6.06 3.94 -15.85
C CYS A 25 -5.94 2.45 -16.17
N SER A 26 -6.23 2.06 -17.42
CA SER A 26 -6.18 0.66 -17.85
C SER A 26 -4.76 0.06 -17.89
N ARG A 27 -3.71 0.90 -17.84
CA ARG A 27 -2.32 0.42 -17.88
C ARG A 27 -1.76 0.10 -16.51
N CYS A 28 -1.97 0.96 -15.52
CA CYS A 28 -1.38 0.80 -14.19
C CYS A 28 -2.41 0.61 -13.08
N HIS A 29 -3.69 0.94 -13.32
CA HIS A 29 -4.77 0.89 -12.32
C HIS A 29 -4.55 1.72 -11.03
N LEU A 30 -3.49 2.55 -10.97
CA LEU A 30 -3.12 3.33 -9.78
C LEU A 30 -3.95 4.62 -9.58
N VAL A 31 -4.52 5.17 -10.66
CA VAL A 31 -5.24 6.46 -10.63
C VAL A 31 -6.66 6.31 -11.16
N TRP A 32 -7.59 7.07 -10.57
CA TRP A 32 -9.01 7.02 -10.86
C TRP A 32 -9.48 8.28 -11.61
N TYR A 33 -10.46 8.10 -12.49
CA TYR A 33 -11.06 9.14 -13.31
C TYR A 33 -12.59 8.98 -13.35
N CYS A 34 -13.31 10.11 -13.39
CA CYS A 34 -14.77 10.10 -13.58
C CYS A 34 -15.18 9.88 -15.04
N SER A 35 -14.29 10.17 -15.99
CA SER A 35 -14.56 10.07 -17.43
C SER A 35 -13.27 9.97 -18.25
N GLU A 36 -13.40 9.55 -19.50
CA GLU A 36 -12.29 9.54 -20.47
C GLU A 36 -11.75 10.94 -20.77
N ILE A 37 -12.60 11.96 -20.66
CA ILE A 37 -12.17 13.36 -20.81
C ILE A 37 -11.18 13.71 -19.71
N CYS A 38 -11.51 13.37 -18.46
CA CYS A 38 -10.59 13.57 -17.34
C CYS A 38 -9.34 12.69 -17.47
N GLN A 39 -9.46 11.46 -17.94
CA GLN A 39 -8.29 10.60 -18.19
C GLN A 39 -7.35 11.22 -19.23
N LYS A 40 -7.85 11.67 -20.38
CA LYS A 40 -7.05 12.33 -21.43
C LYS A 40 -6.41 13.62 -20.95
N LYS A 41 -7.12 14.42 -20.14
CA LYS A 41 -6.58 15.63 -19.51
C LYS A 41 -5.45 15.30 -18.52
N GLY A 42 -5.67 14.31 -17.65
CA GLY A 42 -4.69 13.84 -16.67
C GLY A 42 -3.48 13.15 -17.30
N TRP A 43 -3.63 12.58 -18.49
CA TRP A 43 -2.57 11.83 -19.18
C TRP A 43 -1.29 12.64 -19.40
N LYS A 44 -1.40 13.95 -19.65
CA LYS A 44 -0.23 14.83 -19.85
C LYS A 44 0.74 14.81 -18.66
N VAL A 45 0.21 14.64 -17.45
CA VAL A 45 1.01 14.54 -16.21
C VAL A 45 1.22 13.09 -15.80
N HIS A 46 0.20 12.23 -15.97
CA HIS A 46 0.26 10.84 -15.54
C HIS A 46 1.22 9.98 -16.38
N LYS A 47 1.44 10.30 -17.66
CA LYS A 47 2.18 9.45 -18.61
C LYS A 47 3.57 9.03 -18.10
N SER A 48 4.32 9.93 -17.48
CA SER A 48 5.66 9.65 -16.95
C SER A 48 5.63 8.66 -15.77
N LEU A 49 4.58 8.72 -14.96
CA LEU A 49 4.36 7.84 -13.80
C LEU A 49 3.69 6.52 -14.19
N CYS A 50 3.00 6.49 -15.34
CA CYS A 50 2.31 5.33 -15.91
C CYS A 50 3.25 4.38 -16.68
N ASN A 51 4.56 4.47 -16.46
CA ASN A 51 5.54 3.58 -17.07
C ASN A 51 5.84 2.40 -16.13
N SER A 52 6.07 1.21 -16.69
CA SER A 52 6.43 0.03 -15.90
C SER A 52 7.78 0.21 -15.21
N GLU A 53 8.75 0.81 -15.89
CA GLU A 53 10.08 1.06 -15.29
C GLU A 53 10.00 2.02 -14.12
N TYR A 54 9.16 3.06 -14.20
CA TYR A 54 8.94 3.97 -13.08
C TYR A 54 8.37 3.21 -11.88
N GLN A 55 7.35 2.38 -12.09
CA GLN A 55 6.72 1.60 -11.03
C GLN A 55 7.70 0.60 -10.40
N THR A 56 8.47 -0.13 -11.22
CA THR A 56 9.52 -1.05 -10.76
C THR A 56 10.58 -0.32 -9.96
N HIS A 57 11.07 0.82 -10.45
CA HIS A 57 12.07 1.61 -9.76
C HIS A 57 11.58 2.14 -8.41
N GLN A 58 10.32 2.61 -8.33
CA GLN A 58 9.72 3.02 -7.06
C GLN A 58 9.60 1.85 -6.07
N TYR A 59 9.22 0.66 -6.55
CA TYR A 59 9.19 -0.55 -5.72
C TYR A 59 10.58 -0.88 -5.16
N GLU A 60 11.62 -0.84 -6.00
CA GLU A 60 13.00 -1.13 -5.59
C GLU A 60 13.51 -0.14 -4.54
N LEU A 61 13.24 1.16 -4.72
CA LEU A 61 13.63 2.19 -3.75
C LEU A 61 12.96 1.98 -2.40
N HIS A 62 11.63 1.76 -2.40
CA HIS A 62 10.89 1.52 -1.17
C HIS A 62 11.28 0.19 -0.50
N LYS A 63 11.56 -0.86 -1.30
CA LYS A 63 12.08 -2.13 -0.77
C LYS A 63 13.43 -1.92 -0.09
N LYS A 64 14.34 -1.20 -0.74
CA LYS A 64 15.66 -0.90 -0.19
C LYS A 64 15.57 -0.08 1.09
N ALA A 65 14.66 0.89 1.16
CA ALA A 65 14.41 1.66 2.37
C ALA A 65 13.91 0.75 3.52
N PHE A 66 12.93 -0.11 3.23
CA PHE A 66 12.43 -1.09 4.20
C PHE A 66 13.53 -2.04 4.69
N ASP A 67 14.31 -2.64 3.78
CA ASP A 67 15.42 -3.54 4.13
C ASP A 67 16.46 -2.81 5.01
N THR A 68 16.75 -1.54 4.71
CA THR A 68 17.66 -0.72 5.52
C THR A 68 17.12 -0.50 6.93
N ILE A 69 15.82 -0.27 7.09
CA ILE A 69 15.17 -0.10 8.40
C ILE A 69 15.21 -1.42 9.19
N ILE A 70 14.92 -2.56 8.54
CA ILE A 70 15.00 -3.89 9.16
C ILE A 70 16.38 -4.12 9.78
N GLU A 71 17.45 -3.82 9.03
CA GLU A 71 18.82 -4.00 9.52
C GLU A 71 19.19 -2.95 10.57
N LYS A 72 18.90 -1.66 10.34
CA LYS A 72 19.21 -0.55 11.25
C LYS A 72 18.67 -0.77 12.66
N TYR A 73 17.46 -1.31 12.77
CA TYR A 73 16.80 -1.59 14.05
C TYR A 73 16.82 -3.06 14.45
N ASN A 74 17.51 -3.91 13.69
CA ASN A 74 17.58 -5.35 13.88
C ASN A 74 16.20 -6.01 14.08
N LEU A 75 15.22 -5.65 13.26
CA LEU A 75 13.82 -6.06 13.42
C LEU A 75 13.55 -7.54 13.09
N LYS A 76 14.56 -8.24 12.58
CA LYS A 76 14.50 -9.66 12.19
C LYS A 76 14.69 -10.65 13.35
N THR A 77 14.95 -10.20 14.57
CA THR A 77 15.07 -11.12 15.71
C THR A 77 13.73 -11.75 16.05
N ALA A 78 13.75 -12.94 16.65
CA ALA A 78 12.53 -13.66 17.01
C ALA A 78 11.66 -12.84 17.97
N GLU A 79 12.29 -12.16 18.93
CA GLU A 79 11.64 -11.31 19.92
C GLU A 79 10.93 -10.15 19.24
N LYS A 80 11.65 -9.36 18.43
CA LYS A 80 11.09 -8.18 17.75
C LYS A 80 10.04 -8.56 16.71
N SER A 81 10.24 -9.64 15.96
CA SER A 81 9.25 -10.14 15.00
C SER A 81 7.93 -10.53 15.69
N THR A 82 8.02 -11.12 16.89
CA THR A 82 6.84 -11.48 17.69
C THR A 82 6.12 -10.22 18.15
N GLU A 83 6.85 -9.26 18.72
CA GLU A 83 6.28 -7.98 19.17
C GLU A 83 5.64 -7.18 18.02
N ILE A 84 6.28 -7.13 16.84
CA ILE A 84 5.72 -6.49 15.64
C ILE A 84 4.40 -7.17 15.26
N SER A 85 4.38 -8.51 15.28
CA SER A 85 3.19 -9.28 14.92
C SER A 85 2.04 -8.97 15.88
N GLU A 86 2.28 -9.01 17.19
CA GLU A 86 1.28 -8.70 18.22
C GLU A 86 0.72 -7.27 18.07
N ILE A 87 1.60 -6.28 17.85
CA ILE A 87 1.20 -4.88 17.69
C ILE A 87 0.31 -4.70 16.44
N LEU A 88 0.64 -5.40 15.35
CA LEU A 88 -0.13 -5.31 14.10
C LEU A 88 -1.45 -6.11 14.14
N THR A 89 -1.58 -7.11 15.02
CA THR A 89 -2.79 -7.95 15.12
C THR A 89 -3.77 -7.49 16.20
N ASN A 90 -3.32 -6.78 17.23
CA ASN A 90 -4.12 -6.50 18.43
C ASN A 90 -5.01 -5.24 18.35
N GLY A 91 -4.92 -4.44 17.28
CA GLY A 91 -5.70 -3.22 17.12
C GLY A 91 -6.82 -3.33 16.07
N THR A 92 -8.05 -3.00 16.44
CA THR A 92 -9.13 -2.67 15.48
C THR A 92 -8.88 -1.34 14.75
N GLU A 93 -7.84 -0.59 15.16
CA GLU A 93 -7.40 0.67 14.56
C GLU A 93 -5.96 0.55 14.04
N SER A 94 -5.67 1.27 12.96
CA SER A 94 -4.33 1.31 12.36
C SER A 94 -3.29 1.79 13.37
N VAL A 95 -2.20 1.03 13.54
CA VAL A 95 -1.06 1.43 14.38
C VAL A 95 -0.49 2.77 13.90
N SER A 96 -0.36 3.74 14.82
CA SER A 96 0.24 5.04 14.53
C SER A 96 1.77 4.94 14.46
N ALA A 97 2.38 5.79 13.63
CA ALA A 97 3.83 5.78 13.46
C ALA A 97 4.56 6.23 14.73
N GLU A 98 3.94 7.10 15.53
CA GLU A 98 4.49 7.61 16.80
C GLU A 98 4.61 6.49 17.83
N VAL A 99 3.55 5.69 17.99
CA VAL A 99 3.55 4.55 18.93
C VAL A 99 4.56 3.50 18.50
N PHE A 100 4.64 3.22 17.19
CA PHE A 100 5.61 2.28 16.65
C PHE A 100 7.05 2.78 16.84
N ALA A 101 7.27 4.08 16.62
CA ALA A 101 8.56 4.73 16.80
C ALA A 101 9.05 4.64 18.25
N GLU A 102 8.18 4.97 19.21
CA GLU A 102 8.48 4.86 20.63
C GLU A 102 8.81 3.42 21.03
N LYS A 103 7.95 2.47 20.64
CA LYS A 103 8.10 1.04 20.98
C LYS A 103 9.44 0.46 20.54
N PHE A 104 9.89 0.79 19.33
CA PHE A 104 11.12 0.22 18.77
C PHE A 104 12.32 1.16 18.86
N SER A 105 12.18 2.29 19.58
CA SER A 105 13.21 3.33 19.69
C SER A 105 13.76 3.75 18.33
N MET A 106 12.84 3.98 17.38
CA MET A 106 13.18 4.34 16.00
C MET A 106 12.79 5.78 15.66
N ASP A 107 13.35 6.29 14.55
CA ASP A 107 12.97 7.59 14.02
C ASP A 107 11.53 7.52 13.50
N ILE A 108 10.73 8.58 13.72
CA ILE A 108 9.34 8.63 13.29
C ILE A 108 9.22 8.44 11.76
N LYS A 109 10.17 8.98 10.97
CA LYS A 109 10.16 8.82 9.51
C LYS A 109 10.41 7.38 9.10
N ASP A 110 11.31 6.69 9.80
CA ASP A 110 11.58 5.27 9.55
C ASP A 110 10.35 4.42 9.93
N ALA A 111 9.66 4.75 11.02
CA ALA A 111 8.41 4.09 11.40
C ALA A 111 7.30 4.29 10.35
N VAL A 112 7.16 5.51 9.80
CA VAL A 112 6.22 5.79 8.71
C VAL A 112 6.52 4.91 7.49
N VAL A 113 7.77 4.92 7.01
CA VAL A 113 8.19 4.13 5.84
C VAL A 113 7.97 2.63 6.08
N PHE A 114 8.30 2.14 7.28
CA PHE A 114 8.11 0.75 7.66
C PHE A 114 6.64 0.33 7.63
N LEU A 115 5.76 1.10 8.27
CA LEU A 115 4.33 0.82 8.33
C LEU A 115 3.66 0.97 6.96
N GLU A 116 4.09 1.92 6.13
CA GLU A 116 3.63 2.06 4.75
C GLU A 116 3.95 0.80 3.91
N TRP A 117 5.17 0.29 4.01
CA TRP A 117 5.56 -0.95 3.29
C TRP A 117 4.72 -2.16 3.73
N ILE A 118 4.43 -2.28 5.03
CA ILE A 118 3.57 -3.35 5.57
C ILE A 118 2.14 -3.22 5.04
N LYS A 119 1.57 -2.01 5.03
CA LYS A 119 0.23 -1.75 4.48
C LYS A 119 0.14 -2.19 3.02
N VAL A 120 1.15 -1.84 2.21
CA VAL A 120 1.23 -2.28 0.79
C VAL A 120 1.23 -3.81 0.67
N GLY A 121 1.99 -4.50 1.52
CA GLY A 121 2.02 -5.96 1.54
C GLY A 121 0.68 -6.60 1.95
N ILE A 122 -0.02 -6.01 2.92
CA ILE A 122 -1.34 -6.47 3.37
C ILE A 122 -2.39 -6.22 2.28
N ASP A 123 -2.42 -5.04 1.66
CA ASP A 123 -3.36 -4.72 0.58
C ASP A 123 -3.16 -5.62 -0.65
N PHE A 124 -1.91 -6.00 -0.95
CA PHE A 124 -1.61 -7.00 -1.97
C PHE A 124 -2.23 -8.37 -1.64
N LYS A 125 -2.11 -8.84 -0.38
CA LYS A 125 -2.74 -10.09 0.06
C LYS A 125 -4.27 -10.00 0.04
N VAL A 126 -4.86 -8.90 0.52
CA VAL A 126 -6.32 -8.70 0.56
C VAL A 126 -6.92 -8.67 -0.86
N THR A 127 -6.25 -7.99 -1.80
CA THR A 127 -6.68 -7.96 -3.21
C THR A 127 -6.49 -9.31 -3.89
N THR A 128 -5.38 -10.02 -3.62
CA THR A 128 -5.15 -11.38 -4.14
C THR A 128 -6.18 -12.37 -3.59
N SER A 129 -6.50 -12.33 -2.29
CA SER A 129 -7.51 -13.20 -1.67
C SER A 129 -8.94 -12.89 -2.12
N LYS A 130 -9.25 -11.64 -2.45
CA LYS A 130 -10.55 -11.26 -3.05
C LYS A 130 -10.65 -11.62 -4.54
N ASN A 131 -9.51 -11.67 -5.24
CA ASN A 131 -9.42 -12.06 -6.65
C ASN A 131 -9.12 -13.56 -6.84
N ALA A 132 -9.01 -14.35 -5.76
CA ALA A 132 -8.78 -15.81 -5.80
C ALA A 132 -10.01 -16.62 -6.25
N GLY A 133 -10.97 -15.98 -6.92
CA GLY A 133 -11.77 -16.63 -7.95
C GLY A 133 -11.05 -16.45 -9.28
N PHE A 134 -10.47 -17.53 -9.80
CA PHE A 134 -9.70 -17.68 -11.04
C PHE A 134 -8.17 -17.53 -10.94
N GLY A 135 -7.49 -18.68 -11.01
CA GLY A 135 -6.16 -18.79 -11.61
C GLY A 135 -5.02 -19.07 -10.63
N ALA A 136 -4.73 -20.37 -10.43
CA ALA A 136 -3.43 -20.84 -9.98
C ALA A 136 -2.31 -20.52 -10.99
N ALA A 137 -1.06 -20.66 -10.52
CA ALA A 137 0.25 -20.60 -11.20
C ALA A 137 1.00 -19.26 -11.07
N ALA A 138 2.29 -19.19 -10.73
CA ALA A 138 3.29 -20.22 -10.40
C ALA A 138 4.49 -19.56 -9.69
N ALA A 139 5.07 -20.26 -8.72
CA ALA A 139 6.45 -20.10 -8.31
C ALA A 139 7.12 -21.49 -8.30
N ALA A 140 8.13 -21.67 -9.15
CA ALA A 140 9.18 -22.69 -9.06
C ALA A 140 10.31 -22.23 -10.01
N LEU A 141 11.36 -21.60 -9.50
CA LEU A 141 12.65 -22.19 -9.09
C LEU A 141 13.44 -22.91 -10.20
N ALA A 142 14.61 -22.32 -10.50
CA ALA A 142 15.92 -22.95 -10.62
C ALA A 142 16.06 -24.32 -11.33
N LYS A 143 16.60 -24.32 -12.56
CA LYS A 143 18.02 -24.58 -12.86
C LYS A 143 18.32 -24.29 -14.33
#